data_AF-A0A7V3D3I8-F1
#
_entry.id   AF-A0A7V3D3I8-F1
#
_cell.length_a   1.000
_cell.length_b   1.000
_cell.length_c   1.000
_cell.angle_alpha   90.00
_cell.angle_beta   90.00
_cell.angle_gamma   90.00
#
_symmetry.space_group_name_H-M   'P 1'
#
loop_
_entity.id
_entity.type
_entity.pdbx_description
1 polymer ?
#
loop_
_entity_poly.entity_id
_entity_poly.type
_entity_poly.pdbx_seq_one_letter_code
_entity_poly.pdbx_strand_id
1 'polypeptide(L)'
;AVRRRQVAVAVLGEVAPAQYQQALRKALRDSHVPVRHAAALALLRTHDRQAVPTLIALLEESREELAVDIDELLRSLADPQSKPPEPVGRDADSRKTTRKAWEEWWKKNGAQVNLARLSQSERTYNYIVASLWPYGDGNISELVEMSRDGKVRWKIEKIHYGFDFEILPGNRLLVAENTGGRVTERNFKGDVLWEYKIGGPYNVQRLPNGNTFIVGSNQVVEVDRTGRALWTVNVGSMTGGRFKDGGFVVSTGSQLIFYGSNQKELRRVNHPGLSNVASLAVSPKQTVLICFYHMNKIIEYDREGKVVREIPTPSPNMVTVLKNGHMLVGSQDQKQIVELDRNGKEVWKYNGAPTNRGCWKIQRR
;
A
#
# COMPACT_ATOMS: atom_id res chain seq x y z
N ALA A 1 23.94 -14.93 17.61
CA ALA A 1 23.12 -14.98 18.85
C ALA A 1 21.84 -14.12 18.75
N VAL A 2 21.92 -12.84 18.36
CA VAL A 2 20.77 -11.91 18.32
C VAL A 2 19.60 -12.40 17.46
N ARG A 3 19.85 -12.83 16.21
CA ARG A 3 18.81 -13.36 15.32
C ARG A 3 18.10 -14.59 15.90
N ARG A 4 18.82 -15.47 16.62
CA ARG A 4 18.23 -16.63 17.32
C ARG A 4 17.34 -16.18 18.49
N ARG A 5 17.76 -15.19 19.28
CA ARG A 5 16.93 -14.62 20.37
C ARG A 5 15.67 -13.94 19.84
N GLN A 6 15.80 -13.14 18.78
CA GLN A 6 14.65 -12.51 18.12
C GLN A 6 13.65 -13.56 17.61
N VAL A 7 14.13 -14.58 16.88
CA VAL A 7 13.27 -15.66 16.38
C VAL A 7 12.63 -16.43 17.54
N ALA A 8 13.38 -16.75 18.59
CA ALA A 8 12.83 -17.42 19.76
C ALA A 8 11.70 -16.60 20.41
N VAL A 9 11.91 -15.29 20.62
CA VAL A 9 10.87 -14.39 21.17
C VAL A 9 9.64 -14.32 20.26
N ALA A 10 9.85 -14.23 18.94
CA ALA A 10 8.75 -14.23 17.98
C ALA A 10 7.94 -15.54 18.03
N VAL A 11 8.61 -16.69 18.03
CA VAL A 11 7.98 -18.02 18.12
C VAL A 11 7.23 -18.20 19.44
N LEU A 12 7.84 -17.85 20.57
CA LEU A 12 7.16 -17.91 21.88
C LEU A 12 5.90 -17.04 21.89
N GLY A 13 5.98 -15.87 21.25
CA GLY A 13 4.88 -14.93 21.09
C GLY A 13 3.78 -15.36 20.11
N GLU A 14 4.03 -16.34 19.26
CA GLU A 14 3.06 -16.90 18.32
C GLU A 14 2.39 -18.17 18.86
N VAL A 15 3.17 -19.06 19.49
CA VAL A 15 2.70 -20.39 19.88
C VAL A 15 1.93 -20.37 21.21
N ALA A 16 2.46 -19.66 22.22
CA ALA A 16 1.84 -19.64 23.56
C ALA A 16 2.22 -18.36 24.33
N PRO A 17 1.84 -17.16 23.84
CA PRO A 17 2.27 -15.91 24.44
C PRO A 17 1.84 -15.75 25.90
N ALA A 18 0.68 -16.32 26.28
CA ALA A 18 0.21 -16.33 27.67
C ALA A 18 1.10 -17.18 28.60
N GLN A 19 1.60 -18.32 28.12
CA GLN A 19 2.49 -19.20 28.87
C GLN A 19 3.87 -18.56 29.12
N TYR A 20 4.35 -17.76 28.16
CA TYR A 20 5.68 -17.17 28.20
C TYR A 20 5.71 -15.69 28.59
N GLN A 21 4.60 -15.16 29.13
CA GLN A 21 4.42 -13.73 29.41
C GLN A 21 5.56 -13.12 30.24
N GLN A 22 6.03 -13.82 31.30
CA GLN A 22 7.13 -13.32 32.13
C GLN A 22 8.47 -13.27 31.38
N ALA A 23 8.75 -14.27 30.54
CA ALA A 23 9.95 -14.30 29.70
C ALA A 23 9.92 -13.17 28.66
N LEU A 24 8.75 -12.92 28.07
CA LEU A 24 8.54 -11.81 27.14
C LEU A 24 8.72 -10.45 27.82
N ARG A 25 8.20 -10.26 29.05
CA ARG A 25 8.45 -9.04 29.85
C ARG A 25 9.93 -8.81 30.13
N LYS A 26 10.69 -9.87 30.40
CA LYS A 26 12.15 -9.77 30.58
C LYS A 26 12.83 -9.35 29.27
N ALA A 27 12.36 -9.86 28.13
CA ALA A 27 12.91 -9.53 26.81
C ALA A 27 12.66 -8.07 26.37
N LEU A 28 11.70 -7.35 26.97
CA LEU A 28 11.55 -5.90 26.79
C LEU A 28 12.79 -5.10 27.21
N ARG A 29 13.68 -5.68 28.01
CA ARG A 29 14.94 -5.08 28.47
C ARG A 29 16.18 -5.65 27.77
N ASP A 30 16.03 -6.46 26.71
CA ASP A 30 17.18 -6.94 25.93
C ASP A 30 17.94 -5.74 25.35
N SER A 31 19.27 -5.86 25.21
CA SER A 31 20.11 -4.79 24.67
C SER A 31 19.82 -4.48 23.19
N HIS A 32 19.18 -5.40 22.45
CA HIS A 32 18.96 -5.26 21.01
C HIS A 32 17.52 -4.86 20.68
N VAL A 33 17.38 -3.77 19.91
CA VAL A 33 16.11 -3.23 19.38
C VAL A 33 15.18 -4.31 18.78
N PRO A 34 15.65 -5.22 17.89
CA PRO A 34 14.76 -6.23 17.29
C PRO A 34 14.16 -7.21 18.31
N VAL A 35 14.87 -7.51 19.40
CA VAL A 35 14.38 -8.42 20.45
C VAL A 35 13.33 -7.72 21.30
N ARG A 36 13.58 -6.47 21.70
CA ARG A 36 12.59 -5.64 22.42
C ARG A 36 11.32 -5.45 21.60
N HIS A 37 11.45 -5.16 20.31
CA HIS A 37 10.31 -5.01 19.40
C HIS A 37 9.49 -6.30 19.30
N ALA A 38 10.14 -7.45 19.04
CA ALA A 38 9.45 -8.74 18.97
C ALA A 38 8.72 -9.09 20.29
N ALA A 39 9.36 -8.81 21.43
CA ALA A 39 8.76 -9.02 22.74
C ALA A 39 7.53 -8.14 22.97
N ALA A 40 7.60 -6.87 22.59
CA ALA A 40 6.48 -5.94 22.71
C ALA A 40 5.29 -6.34 21.83
N LEU A 41 5.52 -6.77 20.58
CA LEU A 41 4.47 -7.28 19.70
C LEU A 41 3.79 -8.53 20.28
N ALA A 42 4.58 -9.47 20.81
CA ALA A 42 4.07 -10.68 21.45
C ALA A 42 3.19 -10.36 22.68
N LEU A 43 3.65 -9.42 23.52
CA LEU A 43 2.93 -9.00 24.72
C LEU A 43 1.63 -8.24 24.42
N LEU A 44 1.60 -7.45 23.35
CA LEU A 44 0.37 -6.79 22.89
C LEU A 44 -0.74 -7.78 22.50
N ARG A 45 -0.40 -8.95 21.93
CA ARG A 45 -1.38 -10.00 21.61
C ARG A 45 -2.05 -10.59 22.85
N THR A 46 -1.38 -10.54 23.99
CA THR A 46 -1.93 -10.90 25.30
C THR A 46 -2.46 -9.69 26.07
N HIS A 47 -2.60 -8.55 25.41
CA HIS A 47 -3.08 -7.29 26.00
C HIS A 47 -2.23 -6.82 27.19
N ASP A 48 -0.93 -7.13 27.18
CA ASP A 48 -0.03 -6.72 28.25
C ASP A 48 0.44 -5.28 28.02
N ARG A 49 -0.02 -4.41 28.92
CA ARG A 49 0.18 -2.96 28.86
C ARG A 49 1.64 -2.53 29.04
N GLN A 50 2.52 -3.40 29.56
CA GLN A 50 3.95 -3.11 29.67
C GLN A 50 4.66 -3.02 28.31
N ALA A 51 4.07 -3.55 27.25
CA ALA A 51 4.61 -3.45 25.90
C ALA A 51 4.63 -2.00 25.38
N VAL A 52 3.65 -1.18 25.75
CA VAL A 52 3.44 0.14 25.14
C VAL A 52 4.57 1.12 25.46
N PRO A 53 5.03 1.30 26.71
CA PRO A 53 6.19 2.14 26.99
C PRO A 53 7.45 1.72 26.23
N THR A 54 7.67 0.41 26.04
CA THR A 54 8.81 -0.09 25.26
C THR A 54 8.67 0.29 23.78
N LEU A 55 7.48 0.13 23.19
CA LEU A 55 7.23 0.60 21.82
C LEU A 55 7.48 2.10 21.67
N ILE A 56 6.98 2.90 22.61
CA ILE A 56 7.22 4.35 22.60
C ILE A 56 8.71 4.66 22.63
N ALA A 57 9.49 4.02 23.51
CA ALA A 57 10.95 4.22 23.57
C ALA A 57 11.64 3.82 22.25
N LEU A 58 11.21 2.71 21.64
CA LEU A 58 11.77 2.21 20.39
C LEU A 58 11.57 3.16 19.20
N LEU A 59 10.64 4.13 19.27
CA LEU A 59 10.50 5.17 18.22
C LEU A 59 11.81 5.93 17.98
N GLU A 60 12.52 6.30 19.04
CA GLU A 60 13.79 7.05 18.92
C GLU A 60 14.97 6.14 18.55
N GLU A 61 15.00 4.94 19.12
CA GLU A 61 16.13 3.99 19.00
C GLU A 61 16.17 3.26 17.65
N SER A 62 15.08 3.31 16.90
CA SER A 62 14.91 2.57 15.65
C SER A 62 15.25 3.40 14.43
N ARG A 63 15.61 2.68 13.35
CA ARG A 63 15.63 3.26 11.99
C ARG A 63 14.23 3.73 11.56
N GLU A 64 14.19 4.62 10.57
CA GLU A 64 12.95 5.19 10.03
C GLU A 64 11.86 4.13 9.81
N GLU A 65 12.17 3.05 9.08
CA GLU A 65 11.22 1.96 8.78
C GLU A 65 10.50 1.43 10.02
N LEU A 66 11.27 1.06 11.05
CA LEU A 66 10.71 0.44 12.24
C LEU A 66 10.01 1.48 13.14
N ALA A 67 10.49 2.71 13.18
CA ALA A 67 9.81 3.78 13.92
C ALA A 67 8.42 4.07 13.34
N VAL A 68 8.26 3.96 12.02
CA VAL A 68 6.97 4.11 11.33
C VAL A 68 6.01 3.00 11.72
N ASP A 69 6.45 1.74 11.63
CA ASP A 69 5.63 0.58 12.01
C ASP A 69 5.16 0.66 13.47
N ILE A 70 6.05 1.11 14.36
CA ILE A 70 5.76 1.30 15.78
C ILE A 70 4.74 2.42 15.99
N ASP A 71 4.94 3.57 15.35
CA ASP A 71 4.06 4.73 15.45
C ASP A 71 2.66 4.41 14.90
N GLU A 72 2.58 3.65 13.81
CA GLU A 72 1.33 3.10 13.30
C GLU A 72 0.63 2.22 14.34
N LEU A 73 1.36 1.29 14.95
CA LEU A 73 0.81 0.38 15.94
C LEU A 73 0.26 1.15 17.14
N LEU A 74 0.96 2.17 17.62
CA LEU A 74 0.51 3.04 18.70
C LEU A 74 -0.78 3.81 18.32
N ARG A 75 -0.88 4.32 17.08
CA ARG A 75 -2.13 4.95 16.61
C ARG A 75 -3.29 3.99 16.50
N SER A 76 -3.06 2.73 16.14
CA SER A 76 -4.14 1.72 16.10
C SER A 76 -4.77 1.46 17.47
N LEU A 77 -3.96 1.62 18.53
CA LEU A 77 -4.39 1.49 19.91
C LEU A 77 -5.14 2.73 20.41
N ALA A 78 -4.80 3.91 19.90
CA ALA A 78 -5.44 5.16 20.30
C ALA A 78 -6.86 5.30 19.73
N ASP A 79 -7.77 5.86 20.54
CA ASP A 79 -9.04 6.38 20.02
C ASP A 79 -8.74 7.62 19.15
N PRO A 80 -9.20 7.71 17.90
CA PRO A 80 -9.04 8.93 17.10
C PRO A 80 -9.50 10.22 17.82
N GLN A 81 -10.51 10.14 18.69
CA GLN A 81 -11.03 11.29 19.45
C GLN A 81 -10.10 11.73 20.59
N SER A 82 -9.15 10.88 21.00
CA SER A 82 -8.17 11.19 22.05
C SER A 82 -7.03 12.10 21.60
N LYS A 83 -7.06 12.57 20.34
CA LYS A 83 -6.04 13.43 19.71
C LYS A 83 -4.64 12.84 19.86
N PRO A 84 -4.35 11.69 19.21
CA PRO A 84 -3.02 11.10 19.24
C PRO A 84 -1.96 12.05 18.64
N PRO A 85 -0.68 11.85 18.98
CA PRO A 85 0.42 12.66 18.45
C PRO A 85 0.48 12.71 16.91
N GLU A 86 1.10 13.79 16.41
CA GLU A 86 1.44 13.94 14.99
C GLU A 86 2.28 12.75 14.47
N PRO A 87 2.08 12.32 13.19
CA PRO A 87 2.89 11.28 12.55
C PRO A 87 4.39 11.48 12.72
N VAL A 88 5.10 10.40 13.01
CA VAL A 88 6.56 10.40 13.03
C VAL A 88 7.09 10.79 11.66
N GLY A 89 8.00 11.76 11.59
CA GLY A 89 8.66 12.19 10.37
C GLY A 89 9.71 11.20 9.89
N ARG A 90 10.71 11.68 9.16
CA ARG A 90 11.75 10.83 8.53
C ARG A 90 13.11 10.95 9.19
N ASP A 91 13.38 12.06 9.83
CA ASP A 91 14.63 12.36 10.54
C ASP A 91 14.60 11.94 12.02
N ALA A 92 15.76 12.01 12.66
CA ALA A 92 15.95 11.59 14.06
C ALA A 92 15.24 12.52 15.06
N ASP A 93 15.20 13.83 14.78
CA ASP A 93 14.58 14.82 15.66
C ASP A 93 13.07 14.64 15.71
N SER A 94 12.45 14.29 14.58
CA SER A 94 11.05 13.95 14.52
C SER A 94 10.73 12.68 15.31
N ARG A 95 11.59 11.64 15.25
CA ARG A 95 11.44 10.44 16.10
C ARG A 95 11.52 10.78 17.59
N LYS A 96 12.49 11.61 17.98
CA LYS A 96 12.67 12.09 19.35
C LYS A 96 11.44 12.86 19.86
N THR A 97 10.89 13.73 19.02
CA THR A 97 9.72 14.56 19.29
C THR A 97 8.45 13.71 19.41
N THR A 98 8.22 12.82 18.45
CA THR A 98 7.05 11.93 18.42
C THR A 98 7.04 10.98 19.61
N ARG A 99 8.21 10.44 19.99
CA ARG A 99 8.36 9.65 21.22
C ARG A 99 7.90 10.42 22.46
N LYS A 100 8.36 11.66 22.65
CA LYS A 100 7.97 12.48 23.81
C LYS A 100 6.46 12.75 23.83
N ALA A 101 5.90 13.09 22.67
CA ALA A 101 4.46 13.32 22.54
C ALA A 101 3.64 12.06 22.86
N TRP A 102 4.12 10.88 22.45
CA TRP A 102 3.50 9.61 22.82
C TRP A 102 3.63 9.29 24.32
N GLU A 103 4.76 9.59 24.95
CA GLU A 103 4.91 9.43 26.41
C GLU A 103 3.89 10.28 27.17
N GLU A 104 3.73 11.54 26.77
CA GLU A 104 2.74 12.46 27.35
C GLU A 104 1.31 11.99 27.10
N TRP A 105 1.00 11.58 25.87
CA TRP A 105 -0.32 11.05 25.53
C TRP A 105 -0.63 9.77 26.32
N TRP A 106 0.34 8.87 26.44
CA TRP A 106 0.19 7.60 27.16
C TRP A 106 0.00 7.81 28.66
N LYS A 107 0.72 8.77 29.27
CA LYS A 107 0.50 9.15 30.68
C LYS A 107 -0.95 9.61 30.93
N LYS A 108 -1.57 10.31 29.98
CA LYS A 108 -2.93 10.85 30.11
C LYS A 108 -4.02 9.83 29.77
N ASN A 109 -3.81 9.04 28.72
CA ASN A 109 -4.87 8.21 28.12
C ASN A 109 -4.66 6.70 28.33
N GLY A 110 -3.43 6.28 28.66
CA GLY A 110 -3.00 4.89 28.59
C GLY A 110 -3.75 3.93 29.51
N ALA A 111 -4.34 4.40 30.60
CA ALA A 111 -5.19 3.58 31.47
C ALA A 111 -6.48 3.12 30.78
N GLN A 112 -7.06 3.96 29.92
CA GLN A 112 -8.35 3.73 29.25
C GLN A 112 -8.21 3.02 27.90
N VAL A 113 -6.99 2.86 27.40
CA VAL A 113 -6.75 2.22 26.10
C VAL A 113 -7.14 0.75 26.15
N ASN A 114 -8.07 0.34 25.29
CA ASN A 114 -8.45 -1.05 25.10
C ASN A 114 -7.47 -1.76 24.14
N LEU A 115 -6.52 -2.51 24.70
CA LEU A 115 -5.52 -3.26 23.92
C LEU A 115 -6.12 -4.42 23.12
N ALA A 116 -7.33 -4.89 23.45
CA ALA A 116 -8.03 -5.91 22.68
C ALA A 116 -8.46 -5.45 21.29
N ARG A 117 -8.42 -4.13 21.03
CA ARG A 117 -8.68 -3.55 19.72
C ARG A 117 -7.73 -4.09 18.64
N LEU A 118 -6.52 -4.51 19.00
CA LEU A 118 -5.56 -5.12 18.06
C LEU A 118 -6.06 -6.45 17.48
N SER A 119 -6.79 -7.25 18.25
CA SER A 119 -7.36 -8.51 17.76
C SER A 119 -8.50 -8.29 16.75
N GLN A 120 -9.20 -7.15 16.85
CA GLN A 120 -10.20 -6.71 15.88
C GLN A 120 -9.56 -5.94 14.70
N SER A 121 -8.35 -5.43 14.87
CA SER A 121 -7.56 -4.77 13.84
C SER A 121 -6.42 -5.67 13.37
N GLU A 122 -6.69 -6.63 12.49
CA GLU A 122 -5.68 -7.22 11.59
C GLU A 122 -5.09 -6.18 10.60
N ARG A 123 -5.16 -4.88 10.93
CA ARG A 123 -4.89 -3.73 10.06
C ARG A 123 -3.58 -3.08 10.47
N THR A 124 -2.46 -3.77 10.24
CA THR A 124 -1.10 -3.24 10.40
C THR A 124 -0.68 -2.30 9.26
N TYR A 125 -1.59 -1.44 8.79
CA TYR A 125 -1.32 -0.54 7.67
C TYR A 125 -2.04 0.81 7.88
N ASN A 126 -1.54 1.61 8.81
CA ASN A 126 -2.17 2.88 9.18
C ASN A 126 -1.72 4.07 8.32
N TYR A 127 -0.69 3.91 7.52
CA TYR A 127 -0.33 4.85 6.48
C TYR A 127 -0.90 4.43 5.12
N ILE A 128 -1.27 5.46 4.36
CA ILE A 128 -1.66 5.35 2.98
C ILE A 128 -0.64 6.15 2.18
N VAL A 129 -0.08 5.53 1.15
CA VAL A 129 0.63 6.26 0.10
C VAL A 129 -0.35 6.47 -1.04
N ALA A 130 -0.43 7.69 -1.56
CA ALA A 130 -1.32 8.04 -2.65
C ALA A 130 -0.58 8.84 -3.71
N SER A 131 -0.80 8.48 -4.97
CA SER A 131 -0.49 9.33 -6.11
C SER A 131 -1.69 10.22 -6.39
N LEU A 132 -1.49 11.53 -6.31
CA LEU A 132 -2.54 12.52 -6.40
C LEU A 132 -2.67 13.05 -7.81
N TRP A 133 -3.87 13.51 -8.15
CA TRP A 133 -4.05 14.27 -9.37
C TRP A 133 -3.23 15.56 -9.34
N PRO A 134 -2.85 16.10 -10.50
CA PRO A 134 -2.20 17.40 -10.55
C PRO A 134 -3.07 18.51 -9.96
N TYR A 135 -2.44 19.58 -9.45
CA TYR A 135 -3.13 20.84 -9.16
C TYR A 135 -3.24 21.67 -10.44
N GLY A 136 -4.44 22.18 -10.75
CA GLY A 136 -4.66 23.07 -11.88
C GLY A 136 -4.44 22.42 -13.25
N ASP A 137 -3.93 23.20 -14.20
CA ASP A 137 -3.56 22.82 -15.57
C ASP A 137 -2.16 22.21 -15.69
N GLY A 138 -1.47 22.00 -14.57
CA GLY A 138 -0.11 21.47 -14.53
C GLY A 138 -0.03 19.96 -14.82
N ASN A 139 1.07 19.52 -15.43
CA ASN A 139 1.37 18.10 -15.67
C ASN A 139 2.05 17.38 -14.49
N ILE A 140 1.94 17.92 -13.28
CA ILE A 140 2.71 17.49 -12.11
C ILE A 140 1.78 16.98 -11.01
N SER A 141 1.87 15.69 -10.74
CA SER A 141 1.31 14.99 -9.60
C SER A 141 2.27 14.96 -8.41
N GLU A 142 1.74 14.56 -7.26
CA GLU A 142 2.49 14.33 -6.02
C GLU A 142 2.26 12.90 -5.54
N LEU A 143 3.31 12.30 -4.97
CA LEU A 143 3.16 11.12 -4.11
C LEU A 143 3.19 11.58 -2.66
N VAL A 144 2.16 11.25 -1.90
CA VAL A 144 2.04 11.61 -0.49
C VAL A 144 1.88 10.37 0.34
N GLU A 145 2.51 10.35 1.52
CA GLU A 145 2.15 9.42 2.57
C GLU A 145 1.44 10.14 3.69
N MET A 146 0.39 9.51 4.21
CA MET A 146 -0.44 10.09 5.24
C MET A 146 -1.05 9.05 6.16
N SER A 147 -1.30 9.47 7.39
CA SER A 147 -2.05 8.66 8.36
C SER A 147 -3.52 8.51 7.94
N ARG A 148 -4.23 7.57 8.58
CA ARG A 148 -5.66 7.34 8.36
C ARG A 148 -6.57 8.54 8.59
N ASP A 149 -6.16 9.51 9.39
CA ASP A 149 -6.86 10.78 9.63
C ASP A 149 -6.45 11.87 8.64
N GLY A 150 -5.59 11.57 7.66
CA GLY A 150 -5.26 12.47 6.56
C GLY A 150 -4.02 13.32 6.74
N LYS A 151 -3.31 13.17 7.86
CA LYS A 151 -2.14 14.01 8.14
C LYS A 151 -0.97 13.55 7.29
N VAL A 152 -0.48 14.47 6.45
CA VAL A 152 0.64 14.22 5.55
C VAL A 152 1.93 14.07 6.37
N ARG A 153 2.62 12.95 6.16
CA ARG A 153 3.92 12.65 6.78
C ARG A 153 5.08 13.10 5.90
N TRP A 154 4.99 12.82 4.60
CA TRP A 154 5.94 13.30 3.60
C TRP A 154 5.27 13.37 2.22
N LYS A 155 5.88 14.15 1.33
CA LYS A 155 5.49 14.23 -0.08
C LYS A 155 6.71 14.24 -1.00
N ILE A 156 6.53 13.69 -2.20
CA ILE A 156 7.44 13.82 -3.32
C ILE A 156 6.70 14.59 -4.41
N GLU A 157 7.23 15.75 -4.76
CA GLU A 157 6.70 16.62 -5.81
C GLU A 157 7.31 16.28 -7.17
N LYS A 158 6.82 16.93 -8.24
CA LYS A 158 7.39 16.82 -9.60
C LYS A 158 7.31 15.38 -10.16
N ILE A 159 6.25 14.66 -9.83
CA ILE A 159 5.93 13.37 -10.46
C ILE A 159 5.11 13.66 -11.72
N HIS A 160 5.59 13.29 -12.89
CA HIS A 160 4.91 13.61 -14.16
C HIS A 160 3.75 12.63 -14.43
N TYR A 161 2.54 12.99 -14.00
CA TYR A 161 1.35 12.12 -13.99
C TYR A 161 1.66 10.68 -13.51
N GLY A 162 1.85 10.51 -12.20
CA GLY A 162 2.14 9.23 -11.56
C GLY A 162 0.92 8.31 -11.57
N PHE A 163 0.62 7.63 -12.68
CA PHE A 163 -0.59 6.82 -12.81
C PHE A 163 -0.61 5.61 -11.87
N ASP A 164 0.54 5.00 -11.64
CA ASP A 164 0.68 3.83 -10.78
C ASP A 164 2.00 3.88 -10.03
N PHE A 165 2.04 3.21 -8.89
CA PHE A 165 3.28 3.02 -8.15
C PHE A 165 3.22 1.76 -7.29
N GLU A 166 4.38 1.26 -6.91
CA GLU A 166 4.57 0.18 -5.95
C GLU A 166 5.57 0.58 -4.87
N ILE A 167 5.21 0.34 -3.60
CA ILE A 167 6.15 0.44 -2.48
C ILE A 167 7.03 -0.80 -2.47
N LEU A 168 8.33 -0.62 -2.68
CA LEU A 168 9.32 -1.68 -2.71
C LEU A 168 10.07 -1.80 -1.37
N PRO A 169 10.65 -2.99 -1.07
CA PRO A 169 11.52 -3.17 0.09
C PRO A 169 12.68 -2.15 0.12
N GLY A 170 13.01 -1.70 1.33
CA GLY A 170 14.08 -0.74 1.59
C GLY A 170 13.70 0.72 1.32
N ASN A 171 12.42 1.09 1.57
CA ASN A 171 11.89 2.45 1.38
C ASN A 171 12.11 3.00 -0.04
N ARG A 172 11.78 2.19 -1.04
CA ARG A 172 11.83 2.59 -2.45
C ARG A 172 10.43 2.63 -3.05
N LEU A 173 10.24 3.49 -4.04
CA LEU A 173 9.02 3.60 -4.85
C LEU A 173 9.36 3.26 -6.28
N LEU A 174 8.59 2.39 -6.89
CA LEU A 174 8.56 2.21 -8.32
C LEU A 174 7.37 2.98 -8.87
N VAL A 175 7.58 3.90 -9.80
CA VAL A 175 6.55 4.87 -10.22
C VAL A 175 6.42 4.89 -11.74
N ALA A 176 5.20 4.78 -12.24
CA ALA A 176 4.86 5.00 -13.65
C ALA A 176 4.52 6.48 -13.88
N GLU A 177 5.45 7.23 -14.49
CA GLU A 177 5.27 8.64 -14.83
C GLU A 177 4.79 8.76 -16.28
N ASN A 178 3.47 8.87 -16.46
CA ASN A 178 2.81 8.76 -17.76
C ASN A 178 3.27 9.85 -18.74
N THR A 179 3.12 11.13 -18.39
CA THR A 179 3.55 12.25 -19.25
C THR A 179 5.07 12.46 -19.20
N GLY A 180 5.75 11.88 -18.20
CA GLY A 180 7.21 11.82 -18.15
C GLY A 180 7.80 10.81 -19.14
N GLY A 181 6.98 9.91 -19.70
CA GLY A 181 7.44 8.88 -20.63
C GLY A 181 8.45 7.92 -20.01
N ARG A 182 8.29 7.61 -18.72
CA ARG A 182 9.26 6.80 -17.98
C ARG A 182 8.67 6.08 -16.78
N VAL A 183 9.35 5.01 -16.40
CA VAL A 183 9.21 4.39 -15.08
C VAL A 183 10.46 4.71 -14.27
N THR A 184 10.30 5.12 -13.02
CA THR A 184 11.42 5.41 -12.11
C THR A 184 11.37 4.54 -10.86
N GLU A 185 12.52 4.09 -10.39
CA GLU A 185 12.70 3.63 -9.01
C GLU A 185 13.33 4.78 -8.22
N ARG A 186 12.72 5.17 -7.10
CA ARG A 186 13.14 6.30 -6.28
C ARG A 186 13.28 5.89 -4.83
N ASN A 187 14.13 6.60 -4.08
CA ASN A 187 14.01 6.58 -2.62
C ASN A 187 12.85 7.51 -2.18
N PHE A 188 12.45 7.45 -0.91
CA PHE A 188 11.38 8.33 -0.41
C PHE A 188 11.76 9.81 -0.35
N LYS A 189 13.04 10.19 -0.53
CA LYS A 189 13.45 11.61 -0.69
C LYS A 189 13.13 12.15 -2.09
N GLY A 190 12.82 11.28 -3.04
CA GLY A 190 12.52 11.63 -4.43
C GLY A 190 13.68 11.40 -5.39
N ASP A 191 14.87 11.02 -4.89
CA ASP A 191 16.05 10.77 -5.73
C ASP A 191 15.78 9.56 -6.62
N VAL A 192 16.04 9.72 -7.93
CA VAL A 192 15.93 8.64 -8.91
C VAL A 192 17.14 7.73 -8.79
N LEU A 193 16.88 6.46 -8.49
CA LEU A 193 17.88 5.40 -8.35
C LEU A 193 18.01 4.55 -9.62
N TRP A 194 16.93 4.47 -10.39
CA TRP A 194 16.86 3.76 -11.67
C TRP A 194 15.75 4.36 -12.54
N GLU A 195 15.93 4.33 -13.86
CA GLU A 195 14.95 4.83 -14.83
C GLU A 195 14.86 3.89 -16.02
N TYR A 196 13.65 3.75 -16.57
CA TYR A 196 13.40 3.11 -17.85
C TYR A 196 12.45 3.96 -18.70
N LYS A 197 12.84 4.27 -19.93
CA LYS A 197 12.06 5.10 -20.85
C LYS A 197 11.02 4.26 -21.58
N ILE A 198 9.77 4.69 -21.52
CA ILE A 198 8.64 4.03 -22.18
C ILE A 198 7.51 5.05 -22.37
N GLY A 199 6.87 5.05 -23.54
CA GLY A 199 5.76 5.96 -23.82
C GLY A 199 4.53 5.64 -22.98
N GLY A 200 4.03 6.65 -22.25
CA GLY A 200 2.77 6.62 -21.50
C GLY A 200 2.56 5.39 -20.61
N PRO A 201 3.44 5.11 -19.63
CA PRO A 201 3.23 4.02 -18.69
C PRO A 201 1.96 4.27 -17.86
N TYR A 202 1.09 3.26 -17.81
CA TYR A 202 -0.14 3.26 -17.02
C TYR A 202 -0.04 2.38 -15.78
N ASN A 203 0.62 1.23 -15.88
CA ASN A 203 0.80 0.30 -14.77
C ASN A 203 2.23 -0.18 -14.67
N VAL A 204 2.69 -0.41 -13.45
CA VAL A 204 4.02 -0.92 -13.17
C VAL A 204 3.99 -1.91 -12.03
N GLN A 205 4.76 -3.00 -12.15
CA GLN A 205 4.89 -4.00 -11.09
C GLN A 205 6.30 -4.57 -11.03
N ARG A 206 6.85 -4.66 -9.83
CA ARG A 206 8.06 -5.42 -9.56
C ARG A 206 7.71 -6.90 -9.38
N LEU A 207 8.31 -7.75 -10.21
CA LEU A 207 8.09 -9.19 -10.17
C LEU A 207 8.95 -9.86 -9.08
N PRO A 208 8.56 -11.05 -8.57
CA PRO A 208 9.31 -11.76 -7.54
C PRO A 208 10.77 -12.08 -7.91
N ASN A 209 11.06 -12.28 -9.20
CA ASN A 209 12.42 -12.48 -9.71
C ASN A 209 13.25 -11.18 -9.79
N GLY A 210 12.64 -10.03 -9.46
CA GLY A 210 13.26 -8.71 -9.51
C GLY A 210 13.07 -7.97 -10.84
N ASN A 211 12.55 -8.59 -11.88
CA ASN A 211 12.24 -7.89 -13.14
C ASN A 211 11.10 -6.89 -12.93
N THR A 212 10.96 -5.94 -13.85
CA THR A 212 9.83 -5.00 -13.88
C THR A 212 8.90 -5.34 -15.03
N PHE A 213 7.62 -5.55 -14.73
CA PHE A 213 6.54 -5.58 -15.73
C PHE A 213 5.94 -4.18 -15.87
N ILE A 214 5.78 -3.72 -17.11
CA ILE A 214 5.31 -2.36 -17.41
C ILE A 214 4.26 -2.42 -18.52
N VAL A 215 3.13 -1.76 -18.31
CA VAL A 215 2.09 -1.52 -19.32
C VAL A 215 2.19 -0.07 -19.77
N GLY A 216 2.64 0.16 -21.00
CA GLY A 216 2.64 1.47 -21.67
C GLY A 216 1.46 1.64 -22.63
N SER A 217 1.36 2.81 -23.25
CA SER A 217 0.21 3.12 -24.14
C SER A 217 0.14 2.22 -25.37
N ASN A 218 1.27 1.79 -25.91
CA ASN A 218 1.35 1.01 -27.15
C ASN A 218 2.13 -0.31 -27.00
N GLN A 219 2.62 -0.62 -25.81
CA GLN A 219 3.41 -1.82 -25.57
C GLN A 219 3.33 -2.28 -24.12
N VAL A 220 3.45 -3.59 -23.93
CA VAL A 220 3.70 -4.23 -22.64
C VAL A 220 5.11 -4.81 -22.68
N VAL A 221 5.90 -4.55 -21.65
CA VAL A 221 7.30 -5.01 -21.57
C VAL A 221 7.60 -5.65 -20.22
N GLU A 222 8.52 -6.61 -20.22
CA GLU A 222 9.24 -7.01 -19.01
C GLU A 222 10.72 -6.68 -19.17
N VAL A 223 11.28 -6.00 -18.20
CA VAL A 223 12.67 -5.55 -18.20
C VAL A 223 13.42 -6.14 -17.02
N ASP A 224 14.67 -6.52 -17.22
CA ASP A 224 15.53 -6.96 -16.12
C ASP A 224 16.03 -5.78 -15.27
N ARG A 225 16.74 -6.08 -14.18
CA ARG A 225 17.30 -5.08 -13.25
C ARG A 225 18.33 -4.14 -13.90
N THR A 226 18.92 -4.51 -15.03
CA THR A 226 19.86 -3.66 -15.78
C THR A 226 19.15 -2.72 -16.74
N GLY A 227 17.83 -2.87 -16.91
CA GLY A 227 17.03 -2.08 -17.84
C GLY A 227 16.94 -2.67 -19.25
N ARG A 228 17.42 -3.91 -19.45
CA ARG A 228 17.28 -4.59 -20.74
C ARG A 228 15.87 -5.19 -20.85
N ALA A 229 15.19 -4.92 -21.96
CA ALA A 229 13.92 -5.56 -22.29
C ALA A 229 14.15 -7.05 -22.57
N LEU A 230 13.44 -7.91 -21.85
CA LEU A 230 13.47 -9.35 -22.03
C LEU A 230 12.48 -9.78 -23.12
N TRP A 231 11.33 -9.10 -23.19
CA TRP A 231 10.33 -9.24 -24.24
C TRP A 231 9.43 -8.00 -24.30
N THR A 232 8.79 -7.83 -25.46
CA THR A 232 7.84 -6.75 -25.74
C THR A 232 6.64 -7.32 -26.50
N VAL A 233 5.43 -6.89 -26.12
CA VAL A 233 4.20 -7.11 -26.89
C VAL A 233 3.65 -5.75 -27.31
N ASN A 234 3.54 -5.51 -28.61
CA ASN A 234 2.96 -4.28 -29.15
C ASN A 234 1.44 -4.37 -29.08
N VAL A 235 0.83 -3.61 -28.17
CA VAL A 235 -0.61 -3.57 -27.95
C VAL A 235 -1.03 -2.24 -27.35
N GLY A 236 -2.00 -1.59 -27.99
CA GLY A 236 -2.63 -0.38 -27.46
C GLY A 236 -3.35 -0.69 -26.14
N SER A 237 -2.97 -0.01 -25.06
CA SER A 237 -3.44 -0.30 -23.72
C SER A 237 -3.76 0.98 -22.96
N MET A 238 -4.79 0.94 -22.12
CA MET A 238 -5.15 2.02 -21.18
C MET A 238 -4.84 1.63 -19.73
N THR A 239 -4.80 0.34 -19.43
CA THR A 239 -4.43 -0.23 -18.13
C THR A 239 -4.20 -1.73 -18.30
N GLY A 240 -3.52 -2.36 -17.35
CA GLY A 240 -3.29 -3.80 -17.37
C GLY A 240 -2.70 -4.32 -16.07
N GLY A 241 -2.50 -5.63 -16.01
CA GLY A 241 -2.01 -6.29 -14.81
C GLY A 241 -1.40 -7.66 -15.10
N ARG A 242 -0.45 -8.04 -14.25
CA ARG A 242 0.28 -9.30 -14.34
C ARG A 242 -0.37 -10.37 -13.45
N PHE A 243 -0.47 -11.57 -13.98
CA PHE A 243 -0.86 -12.76 -13.22
C PHE A 243 0.37 -13.49 -12.66
N LYS A 244 0.17 -14.29 -11.60
CA LYS A 244 1.22 -15.06 -10.90
C LYS A 244 1.85 -16.13 -11.77
N ASP A 245 1.11 -16.68 -12.74
CA ASP A 245 1.58 -17.68 -13.70
C ASP A 245 2.45 -17.08 -14.82
N GLY A 246 2.64 -15.76 -14.82
CA GLY A 246 3.38 -15.04 -15.85
C GLY A 246 2.51 -14.56 -17.02
N GLY A 247 1.23 -14.95 -17.09
CA GLY A 247 0.28 -14.33 -18.02
C GLY A 247 -0.01 -12.89 -17.64
N PHE A 248 -0.70 -12.15 -18.51
CA PHE A 248 -1.13 -10.79 -18.22
C PHE A 248 -2.44 -10.43 -18.92
N VAL A 249 -3.05 -9.33 -18.50
CA VAL A 249 -4.26 -8.78 -19.12
C VAL A 249 -4.07 -7.28 -19.37
N VAL A 250 -4.62 -6.79 -20.47
CA VAL A 250 -4.72 -5.35 -20.76
C VAL A 250 -6.14 -4.98 -21.17
N SER A 251 -6.53 -3.75 -20.87
CA SER A 251 -7.72 -3.12 -21.46
C SER A 251 -7.28 -2.17 -22.58
N THR A 252 -7.93 -2.26 -23.74
CA THR A 252 -7.66 -1.42 -24.91
C THR A 252 -8.63 -0.24 -25.05
N GLY A 253 -9.50 -0.01 -24.06
CA GLY A 253 -10.63 0.92 -24.16
C GLY A 253 -11.86 0.33 -24.88
N SER A 254 -11.75 -0.84 -25.50
CA SER A 254 -12.90 -1.54 -26.11
C SER A 254 -12.94 -3.02 -25.74
N GLN A 255 -11.79 -3.61 -25.43
CA GLN A 255 -11.64 -5.03 -25.14
C GLN A 255 -10.73 -5.26 -23.94
N LEU A 256 -10.97 -6.37 -23.24
CA LEU A 256 -9.96 -7.01 -22.40
C LEU A 256 -9.24 -8.06 -23.23
N ILE A 257 -7.92 -8.03 -23.23
CA ILE A 257 -7.09 -9.01 -23.93
C ILE A 257 -6.25 -9.75 -22.90
N PHE A 258 -6.40 -11.06 -22.85
CA PHE A 258 -5.65 -11.94 -21.96
C PHE A 258 -4.53 -12.62 -22.72
N TYR A 259 -3.34 -12.64 -22.13
CA TYR A 259 -2.13 -13.22 -22.67
C TYR A 259 -1.58 -14.31 -21.74
N GLY A 260 -1.01 -15.34 -22.35
CA GLY A 260 -0.28 -16.39 -21.64
C GLY A 260 1.11 -15.94 -21.21
N SER A 261 1.78 -16.76 -20.39
CA SER A 261 3.16 -16.52 -19.95
C SER A 261 4.20 -16.58 -21.07
N ASN A 262 3.80 -17.08 -22.25
CA ASN A 262 4.55 -17.08 -23.50
C ASN A 262 4.23 -15.87 -24.40
N GLN A 263 3.60 -14.84 -23.85
CA GLN A 263 3.25 -13.59 -24.54
C GLN A 263 2.26 -13.77 -25.72
N LYS A 264 1.67 -14.96 -25.89
CA LYS A 264 0.64 -15.19 -26.90
C LYS A 264 -0.73 -14.80 -26.36
N GLU A 265 -1.51 -14.14 -27.21
CA GLU A 265 -2.90 -13.84 -26.93
C GLU A 265 -3.67 -15.15 -26.74
N LEU A 266 -4.45 -15.22 -25.65
CA LEU A 266 -5.32 -16.35 -25.35
C LEU A 266 -6.76 -16.06 -25.76
N ARG A 267 -7.23 -14.81 -25.54
CA ARG A 267 -8.61 -14.40 -25.80
C ARG A 267 -8.80 -12.88 -25.72
N ARG A 268 -9.90 -12.43 -26.33
CA ARG A 268 -10.44 -11.08 -26.24
C ARG A 268 -11.87 -11.12 -25.73
N VAL A 269 -12.22 -10.18 -24.86
CA VAL A 269 -13.57 -10.03 -24.34
C VAL A 269 -14.01 -8.58 -24.52
N ASN A 270 -15.19 -8.39 -25.12
CA ASN A 270 -15.84 -7.10 -25.22
C ASN A 270 -16.74 -6.90 -24.00
N HIS A 271 -16.75 -5.69 -23.44
CA HIS A 271 -17.76 -5.29 -22.44
C HIS A 271 -18.15 -3.82 -22.68
N PRO A 272 -19.45 -3.48 -22.72
CA PRO A 272 -19.88 -2.09 -22.82
C PRO A 272 -19.27 -1.21 -21.72
N GLY A 273 -18.81 -0.01 -22.06
CA GLY A 273 -18.24 0.94 -21.10
C GLY A 273 -16.73 0.79 -20.82
N LEU A 274 -16.04 -0.15 -21.49
CA LEU A 274 -14.58 -0.29 -21.37
C LEU A 274 -13.80 0.96 -21.80
N SER A 275 -14.39 1.86 -22.59
CA SER A 275 -13.76 3.10 -23.04
C SER A 275 -13.54 4.10 -21.92
N ASN A 276 -14.21 3.91 -20.80
CA ASN A 276 -14.21 4.81 -19.64
C ASN A 276 -13.64 4.12 -18.39
N VAL A 277 -12.74 3.16 -18.57
CA VAL A 277 -12.08 2.49 -17.43
C VAL A 277 -10.96 3.36 -16.89
N ALA A 278 -10.91 3.48 -15.57
CA ALA A 278 -9.92 4.30 -14.90
C ALA A 278 -8.75 3.48 -14.30
N SER A 279 -9.00 2.21 -13.95
CA SER A 279 -8.01 1.35 -13.30
C SER A 279 -8.36 -0.13 -13.42
N LEU A 280 -7.33 -0.98 -13.49
CA LEU A 280 -7.41 -2.43 -13.42
C LEU A 280 -6.48 -2.95 -12.30
N ALA A 281 -6.94 -3.94 -11.55
CA ALA A 281 -6.12 -4.70 -10.60
C ALA A 281 -6.31 -6.21 -10.75
N VAL A 282 -5.23 -6.97 -10.56
CA VAL A 282 -5.29 -8.43 -10.47
C VAL A 282 -5.36 -8.84 -9.00
N SER A 283 -6.35 -9.64 -8.63
CA SER A 283 -6.56 -10.07 -7.25
C SER A 283 -5.64 -11.23 -6.84
N PRO A 284 -5.49 -11.52 -5.54
CA PRO A 284 -4.81 -12.74 -5.07
C PRO A 284 -5.39 -14.03 -5.64
N LYS A 285 -6.70 -14.05 -5.95
CA LYS A 285 -7.43 -15.16 -6.61
C LYS A 285 -7.20 -15.24 -8.12
N GLN A 286 -6.41 -14.34 -8.70
CA GLN A 286 -6.11 -14.26 -10.13
C GLN A 286 -7.30 -13.85 -11.01
N THR A 287 -8.29 -13.20 -10.40
CA THR A 287 -9.37 -12.48 -11.09
C THR A 287 -8.96 -11.04 -11.40
N VAL A 288 -9.68 -10.39 -12.30
CA VAL A 288 -9.40 -9.03 -12.78
C VAL A 288 -10.50 -8.09 -12.31
N LEU A 289 -10.15 -7.06 -11.55
CA LEU A 289 -11.09 -6.03 -11.09
C LEU A 289 -10.90 -4.76 -11.91
N ILE A 290 -11.99 -4.19 -12.40
CA ILE A 290 -11.98 -2.99 -13.25
C ILE A 290 -12.95 -1.96 -12.70
N CYS A 291 -12.48 -0.72 -12.55
CA CYS A 291 -13.31 0.41 -12.17
C CYS A 291 -14.05 0.97 -13.39
N PHE A 292 -15.39 0.87 -13.39
CA PHE A 292 -16.26 1.51 -14.38
C PHE A 292 -16.81 2.81 -13.80
N TYR A 293 -16.05 3.90 -14.00
CA TYR A 293 -16.30 5.21 -13.39
C TYR A 293 -17.75 5.69 -13.58
N HIS A 294 -18.20 5.83 -14.83
CA HIS A 294 -19.56 6.32 -15.13
C HIS A 294 -20.69 5.33 -14.83
N MET A 295 -20.37 4.07 -14.53
CA MET A 295 -21.37 3.05 -14.21
C MET A 295 -21.53 2.83 -12.70
N ASN A 296 -20.79 3.56 -11.87
CA ASN A 296 -20.84 3.45 -10.40
C ASN A 296 -20.63 2.01 -9.89
N LYS A 297 -19.69 1.28 -10.50
CA LYS A 297 -19.36 -0.09 -10.07
C LYS A 297 -17.93 -0.51 -10.39
N ILE A 298 -17.47 -1.48 -9.63
CA ILE A 298 -16.30 -2.30 -9.97
C ILE A 298 -16.84 -3.65 -10.48
N ILE A 299 -16.30 -4.13 -11.59
CA ILE A 299 -16.63 -5.46 -12.11
C ILE A 299 -15.43 -6.37 -11.96
N GLU A 300 -15.65 -7.55 -11.40
CA GLU A 300 -14.65 -8.61 -11.29
C GLU A 300 -14.86 -9.64 -12.39
N TYR A 301 -13.81 -9.96 -13.13
CA TYR A 301 -13.79 -10.95 -14.20
C TYR A 301 -12.90 -12.14 -13.83
N ASP A 302 -13.28 -13.34 -14.27
CA ASP A 302 -12.41 -14.51 -14.23
C ASP A 302 -11.36 -14.47 -15.35
N ARG A 303 -10.57 -15.55 -15.45
CA ARG A 303 -9.48 -15.68 -16.44
C ARG A 303 -9.99 -15.99 -17.85
N GLU A 304 -11.24 -16.40 -17.94
CA GLU A 304 -12.00 -16.64 -19.16
C GLU A 304 -12.66 -15.33 -19.65
N GLY A 305 -12.65 -14.30 -18.79
CA GLY A 305 -13.23 -12.97 -19.01
C GLY A 305 -14.74 -12.92 -18.78
N LYS A 306 -15.31 -13.87 -18.06
CA LYS A 306 -16.70 -13.81 -17.61
C LYS A 306 -16.80 -12.96 -16.35
N VAL A 307 -17.91 -12.25 -16.21
CA VAL A 307 -18.22 -11.49 -14.99
C VAL A 307 -18.45 -12.47 -13.85
N VAL A 308 -17.62 -12.36 -12.81
CA VAL A 308 -17.75 -13.08 -11.55
C VAL A 308 -18.77 -12.39 -10.66
N ARG A 309 -18.67 -11.06 -10.56
CA ARG A 309 -19.59 -10.22 -9.78
C ARG A 309 -19.44 -8.74 -10.12
N GLU A 310 -20.45 -7.97 -9.73
CA GLU A 310 -20.43 -6.51 -9.72
C GLU A 310 -20.46 -6.00 -8.28
N ILE A 311 -19.68 -4.97 -8.00
CA ILE A 311 -19.58 -4.33 -6.69
C ILE A 311 -20.03 -2.89 -6.88
N PRO A 312 -21.25 -2.51 -6.43
CA PRO A 312 -21.70 -1.13 -6.47
C PRO A 312 -20.73 -0.25 -5.71
N THR A 313 -20.20 0.78 -6.36
CA THR A 313 -19.25 1.71 -5.75
C THR A 313 -19.36 3.03 -6.49
N PRO A 314 -19.75 4.13 -5.83
CA PRO A 314 -19.92 5.42 -6.51
C PRO A 314 -18.64 5.92 -7.17
N SER A 315 -18.72 6.27 -8.45
CA SER A 315 -17.69 6.91 -9.25
C SER A 315 -16.26 6.37 -9.01
N PRO A 316 -16.03 5.05 -9.12
CA PRO A 316 -14.77 4.45 -8.75
C PRO A 316 -13.73 4.75 -9.82
N ASN A 317 -12.57 5.27 -9.43
CA ASN A 317 -11.54 5.68 -10.37
C ASN A 317 -10.22 4.92 -10.18
N MET A 318 -9.99 4.31 -9.01
CA MET A 318 -8.84 3.43 -8.80
C MET A 318 -9.20 2.29 -7.85
N VAL A 319 -8.56 1.13 -8.04
CA VAL A 319 -8.67 -0.01 -7.11
C VAL A 319 -7.31 -0.62 -6.83
N THR A 320 -7.06 -0.95 -5.57
CA THR A 320 -5.93 -1.76 -5.13
C THR A 320 -6.45 -2.90 -4.27
N VAL A 321 -6.14 -4.14 -4.65
CA VAL A 321 -6.52 -5.33 -3.86
C VAL A 321 -5.45 -5.60 -2.82
N LEU A 322 -5.86 -5.68 -1.56
CA LEU A 322 -4.98 -5.95 -0.41
C LEU A 322 -4.72 -7.45 -0.26
N LYS A 323 -3.65 -7.82 0.46
CA LYS A 323 -3.28 -9.22 0.69
C LYS A 323 -4.39 -10.02 1.38
N ASN A 324 -5.14 -9.37 2.28
CA ASN A 324 -6.29 -9.97 2.95
C ASN A 324 -7.53 -10.04 2.04
N GLY A 325 -7.46 -9.66 0.77
CA GLY A 325 -8.57 -9.68 -0.19
C GLY A 325 -9.54 -8.49 -0.09
N HIS A 326 -9.29 -7.54 0.81
CA HIS A 326 -10.02 -6.26 0.81
C HIS A 326 -9.61 -5.42 -0.41
N MET A 327 -10.36 -4.36 -0.67
CA MET A 327 -10.11 -3.44 -1.77
C MET A 327 -10.02 -2.02 -1.21
N LEU A 328 -8.94 -1.30 -1.52
CA LEU A 328 -8.92 0.15 -1.42
C LEU A 328 -9.42 0.73 -2.73
N VAL A 329 -10.42 1.60 -2.66
CA VAL A 329 -11.05 2.21 -3.81
C VAL A 329 -11.07 3.72 -3.63
N GLY A 330 -10.56 4.42 -4.64
CA GLY A 330 -10.75 5.87 -4.78
C GLY A 330 -12.07 6.14 -5.50
N SER A 331 -12.85 7.08 -4.96
CA SER A 331 -14.04 7.61 -5.61
C SER A 331 -13.78 9.05 -6.03
N GLN A 332 -13.84 9.31 -7.33
CA GLN A 332 -13.45 10.58 -7.94
C GLN A 332 -14.43 11.69 -7.59
N ASP A 333 -15.72 11.49 -7.81
CA ASP A 333 -16.72 12.55 -7.60
C ASP A 333 -16.97 12.82 -6.12
N GLN A 334 -16.89 11.75 -5.30
CA GLN A 334 -17.06 11.89 -3.86
C GLN A 334 -15.79 12.35 -3.14
N LYS A 335 -14.65 12.42 -3.84
CA LYS A 335 -13.34 12.79 -3.27
C LYS A 335 -13.07 12.04 -1.96
N GLN A 336 -13.21 10.72 -2.00
CA GLN A 336 -13.02 9.86 -0.83
C GLN A 336 -12.24 8.61 -1.18
N ILE A 337 -11.74 7.96 -0.13
CA ILE A 337 -11.16 6.62 -0.19
C ILE A 337 -12.04 5.71 0.66
N VAL A 338 -12.46 4.59 0.10
CA VAL A 338 -13.18 3.55 0.83
C VAL A 338 -12.36 2.27 0.85
N GLU A 339 -12.36 1.59 1.99
CA GLU A 339 -11.92 0.20 2.08
C GLU A 339 -13.16 -0.68 2.08
N LEU A 340 -13.25 -1.54 1.09
CA LEU A 340 -14.30 -2.54 0.98
C LEU A 340 -13.74 -3.89 1.42
N ASP A 341 -14.52 -4.66 2.18
CA ASP A 341 -14.19 -6.05 2.46
C ASP A 341 -14.28 -6.93 1.21
N ARG A 342 -13.98 -8.23 1.38
CA ARG A 342 -14.05 -9.21 0.27
C ARG A 342 -15.42 -9.29 -0.37
N ASN A 343 -16.49 -8.91 0.30
CA ASN A 343 -17.86 -8.97 -0.19
C ASN A 343 -18.33 -7.63 -0.79
N GLY A 344 -17.48 -6.60 -0.78
CA GLY A 344 -17.82 -5.27 -1.29
C GLY A 344 -18.48 -4.36 -0.25
N LYS A 345 -18.50 -4.74 1.03
CA LYS A 345 -19.06 -3.91 2.11
C LYS A 345 -18.01 -2.92 2.60
N GLU A 346 -18.40 -1.66 2.79
CA GLU A 346 -17.53 -0.64 3.39
C GLU A 346 -17.17 -1.02 4.84
N VAL A 347 -15.88 -1.05 5.13
CA VAL A 347 -15.32 -1.36 6.46
C VAL A 347 -14.39 -0.27 6.99
N TRP A 348 -14.14 0.75 6.18
CA TRP A 348 -13.47 1.98 6.54
C TRP A 348 -13.66 3.00 5.40
N LYS A 349 -13.70 4.29 5.75
CA LYS A 349 -13.64 5.38 4.79
C LYS A 349 -12.76 6.51 5.29
N TYR A 350 -12.27 7.28 4.33
CA TYR A 350 -11.61 8.56 4.57
C TYR A 350 -12.26 9.62 3.69
N ASN A 351 -12.91 10.57 4.37
CA ASN A 351 -13.54 11.71 3.75
C ASN A 351 -12.49 12.81 3.54
N GLY A 352 -12.45 13.39 2.34
CA GLY A 352 -11.46 14.41 2.00
C GLY A 352 -10.20 13.74 1.49
N ALA A 353 -10.29 13.14 0.30
CA ALA A 353 -9.18 12.53 -0.43
C ALA A 353 -7.89 13.35 -0.24
N PRO A 354 -6.72 12.70 -0.17
CA PRO A 354 -5.46 13.10 0.48
C PRO A 354 -5.13 14.61 0.64
N THR A 355 -5.59 15.46 -0.26
CA THR A 355 -5.45 16.93 -0.20
C THR A 355 -6.62 17.69 -0.89
N ASN A 356 -7.88 17.22 -0.76
CA ASN A 356 -9.05 17.62 -1.57
C ASN A 356 -8.92 17.34 -3.09
N ARG A 357 -7.99 16.46 -3.47
CA ARG A 357 -7.73 16.04 -4.87
C ARG A 357 -8.15 14.60 -5.10
N GLY A 358 -8.50 14.25 -6.34
CA GLY A 358 -8.56 12.86 -6.76
C GLY A 358 -7.19 12.17 -6.68
N CYS A 359 -7.17 10.86 -6.82
CA CYS A 359 -5.95 10.06 -6.76
C CYS A 359 -5.88 9.10 -7.95
N TRP A 360 -4.69 8.89 -8.49
CA TRP A 360 -4.44 7.89 -9.53
C TRP A 360 -4.23 6.50 -8.95
N LYS A 361 -3.51 6.43 -7.82
CA LYS A 361 -3.19 5.18 -7.14
C LYS A 361 -3.14 5.37 -5.64
N ILE A 362 -3.49 4.33 -4.89
CA ILE A 362 -3.43 4.26 -3.43
C ILE A 362 -2.87 2.89 -3.05
N GLN A 363 -1.92 2.85 -2.12
CA GLN A 363 -1.45 1.64 -1.46
C GLN A 363 -1.44 1.82 0.06
N ARG A 364 -1.69 0.73 0.78
CA ARG A 364 -1.37 0.61 2.20
C ARG A 364 0.16 0.49 2.32
N ARG A 365 0.77 1.26 3.22
CA ARG A 365 2.14 1.00 3.68
C ARG A 365 2.07 0.17 4.95
#